data_AF-A0AAU0UGP3-F1
#
_entry.id   AF-A0AAU0UGP3-F1
#
_cell.length_a   1.000
_cell.length_b   1.000
_cell.length_c   1.000
_cell.angle_alpha   90.00
_cell.angle_beta   90.00
_cell.angle_gamma   90.00
#
_symmetry.space_group_name_H-M   'P 1'
#
loop_
_entity.id
_entity.type
_entity.pdbx_description
1 polymer ?
#
loop_
_entity_poly.entity_id
_entity_poly.type
_entity_poly.pdbx_seq_one_letter_code
_entity_poly.pdbx_strand_id
1 'polypeptide(L)'
;MRLADFIAARLQKTISKADAFFAAQTSADSQAEVVCRIINQTRLRLWQVLEQAELDAKSVNVNIVETYLEGRLSLDSSMKELSHFLKCRLIEVTPIS
;
A
#
# COMPACT_ATOMS: atom_id res chain seq x y z
N MET A 1 -16.34 8.08 12.43
CA MET A 1 -15.76 7.70 11.13
C MET A 1 -14.87 6.50 11.39
N ARG A 2 -15.02 5.38 10.66
CA ARG A 2 -14.19 4.20 10.93
C ARG A 2 -12.75 4.52 10.51
N LEU A 3 -11.77 3.93 11.19
CA LEU A 3 -10.35 4.17 10.94
C LEU A 3 -9.95 3.98 9.46
N ALA A 4 -10.46 2.92 8.83
CA ALA A 4 -10.24 2.68 7.41
C ALA A 4 -10.86 3.77 6.52
N ASP A 5 -12.03 4.33 6.86
CA ASP A 5 -12.64 5.43 6.11
C ASP A 5 -11.73 6.66 6.11
N PHE A 6 -11.13 6.94 7.28
CA PHE A 6 -10.21 8.08 7.44
C PHE A 6 -8.97 7.92 6.56
N ILE A 7 -8.33 6.75 6.60
CA ILE A 7 -7.13 6.47 5.81
C ILE A 7 -7.46 6.47 4.31
N ALA A 8 -8.55 5.80 3.90
CA ALA A 8 -9.01 5.80 2.51
C ALA A 8 -9.28 7.22 1.99
N ALA A 9 -9.94 8.06 2.79
CA ALA A 9 -10.20 9.45 2.41
C ALA A 9 -8.93 10.30 2.30
N ARG A 10 -7.91 10.05 3.14
CA ARG A 10 -6.61 10.72 3.04
C ARG A 10 -5.84 10.28 1.80
N LEU A 11 -5.75 8.98 1.56
CA LEU A 11 -5.15 8.45 0.33
C LEU A 11 -5.83 9.02 -0.91
N GLN A 12 -7.16 9.12 -0.91
CA GLN A 12 -7.92 9.69 -2.03
C GLN A 12 -7.68 11.19 -2.24
N LYS A 13 -7.21 11.92 -1.23
CA LYS A 13 -6.80 13.33 -1.34
C LYS A 13 -5.37 13.48 -1.85
N THR A 14 -4.48 12.57 -1.45
CA THR A 14 -3.06 12.61 -1.83
C THR A 14 -2.83 12.07 -3.25
N ILE A 15 -3.55 11.01 -3.61
CA ILE A 15 -3.38 10.30 -4.87
C ILE A 15 -4.54 10.64 -5.81
N SER A 16 -4.20 10.99 -7.06
CA SER A 16 -5.17 11.37 -8.08
C SER A 16 -6.20 10.27 -8.34
N LYS A 17 -7.47 10.65 -8.47
CA LYS A 17 -8.57 9.77 -8.90
C LYS A 17 -8.36 9.15 -10.28
N ALA A 18 -7.53 9.79 -11.13
CA ALA A 18 -7.17 9.23 -12.42
C ALA A 18 -6.16 8.06 -12.31
N ASP A 19 -5.43 8.00 -11.19
CA ASP A 19 -4.36 7.03 -10.97
C ASP A 19 -4.81 5.88 -10.05
N ALA A 20 -5.64 6.15 -9.03
CA ALA A 20 -6.20 5.12 -8.16
C ALA A 20 -7.55 5.49 -7.50
N PHE A 21 -8.25 4.45 -7.06
CA PHE A 21 -9.46 4.53 -6.24
C PHE A 21 -9.23 3.87 -4.88
N PHE A 22 -9.76 4.49 -3.82
CA PHE A 22 -9.64 4.01 -2.43
C PHE A 22 -11.01 3.87 -1.77
N ALA A 23 -11.23 2.77 -1.06
CA ALA A 23 -12.43 2.53 -0.26
C ALA A 23 -12.07 1.85 1.06
N ALA A 24 -12.92 2.03 2.06
CA ALA A 24 -12.84 1.29 3.30
C ALA A 24 -13.80 0.10 3.25
N GLN A 25 -13.35 -1.04 3.76
CA GLN A 25 -14.20 -2.20 3.96
C GLN A 25 -13.90 -2.87 5.30
N THR A 26 -14.74 -3.85 5.65
CA THR A 26 -14.50 -4.73 6.79
C THR A 26 -14.29 -6.13 6.25
N SER A 27 -13.16 -6.74 6.60
CA SER A 27 -12.82 -8.09 6.18
C SER A 27 -13.76 -9.12 6.81
N ALA A 28 -13.75 -10.36 6.30
CA ALA A 28 -14.49 -11.47 6.89
C ALA A 28 -14.09 -11.72 8.37
N ASP A 29 -12.83 -11.46 8.71
CA ASP A 29 -12.28 -11.58 10.06
C ASP A 29 -12.51 -10.32 10.92
N SER A 30 -13.45 -9.46 10.51
CA SER A 30 -13.79 -8.20 11.20
C SER A 30 -12.65 -7.19 11.31
N GLN A 31 -11.63 -7.30 10.45
CA GLN A 31 -10.55 -6.32 10.39
C GLN A 31 -10.94 -5.11 9.52
N ALA A 32 -10.43 -3.93 9.87
CA ALA A 32 -10.63 -2.74 9.09
C ALA A 32 -9.63 -2.71 7.93
N GLU A 33 -10.13 -2.68 6.69
CA GLU A 33 -9.30 -2.75 5.48
C GLU A 33 -9.47 -1.51 4.63
N VAL A 34 -8.38 -1.08 4.01
CA VAL A 34 -8.39 -0.07 2.95
C VAL A 34 -8.14 -0.78 1.63
N VAL A 35 -9.16 -0.82 0.78
CA VAL A 35 -9.08 -1.36 -0.57
C VAL A 35 -8.57 -0.28 -1.50
N CYS A 36 -7.54 -0.61 -2.26
CA CYS A 36 -7.01 0.23 -3.33
C CYS A 36 -7.15 -0.48 -4.68
N ARG A 37 -7.61 0.26 -5.69
CA ARG A 37 -7.52 -0.14 -7.09
C ARG A 37 -6.65 0.86 -7.85
N ILE A 38 -5.47 0.43 -8.28
CA ILE A 38 -4.60 1.22 -9.16
C ILE A 38 -5.15 1.12 -10.59
N ILE A 39 -5.50 2.28 -11.14
CA ILE A 39 -6.02 2.44 -12.51
C ILE A 39 -4.87 2.61 -13.49
N ASN A 40 -3.85 3.40 -13.10
CA ASN A 40 -2.72 3.73 -13.97
C ASN A 40 -1.38 3.24 -13.38
N GLN A 41 -1.02 1.99 -13.69
CA GLN A 41 0.20 1.35 -13.18
C GLN A 41 1.51 1.90 -13.77
N THR A 42 1.44 2.73 -14.82
CA THR A 42 2.64 3.41 -15.37
C THR A 42 2.98 4.68 -14.60
N ARG A 43 1.98 5.32 -13.98
CA ARG A 43 2.13 6.56 -13.21
C ARG A 43 2.16 6.37 -11.71
N LEU A 44 1.53 5.31 -11.21
CA LEU A 44 1.43 5.00 -9.79
C LEU A 44 1.79 3.53 -9.54
N ARG A 45 2.78 3.32 -8.67
CA ARG A 45 3.29 2.01 -8.27
C ARG A 45 2.63 1.51 -6.98
N LEU A 46 2.66 0.19 -6.76
CA LEU A 46 2.07 -0.41 -5.55
C LEU A 46 2.81 0.07 -4.30
N TRP A 47 4.14 0.13 -4.33
CA TRP A 47 4.95 0.61 -3.21
C TRP A 47 4.60 2.04 -2.80
N GLN A 48 4.30 2.94 -3.75
CA GLN A 48 3.96 4.33 -3.46
C GLN A 48 2.66 4.43 -2.66
N VAL A 49 1.69 3.61 -3.04
CA VAL A 49 0.41 3.52 -2.32
C VAL A 49 0.64 2.98 -0.92
N LEU A 50 1.43 1.90 -0.79
CA LEU A 50 1.70 1.27 0.50
C LEU A 50 2.46 2.21 1.45
N GLU A 51 3.52 2.86 0.98
CA GLU A 51 4.28 3.83 1.79
C GLU A 51 3.40 4.98 2.27
N GLN A 52 2.56 5.54 1.37
CA GLN A 52 1.66 6.62 1.76
C GLN A 52 0.60 6.13 2.77
N ALA A 53 0.09 4.91 2.60
CA ALA A 53 -0.86 4.31 3.54
C ALA A 53 -0.22 4.07 4.92
N GLU A 54 1.03 3.57 4.96
CA GLU A 54 1.79 3.41 6.20
C GLU A 54 2.02 4.75 6.91
N LEU A 55 2.36 5.82 6.17
CA LEU A 55 2.52 7.16 6.73
C LEU A 55 1.22 7.69 7.32
N ASP A 56 0.11 7.54 6.59
CA ASP A 56 -1.21 7.98 7.07
C ASP A 56 -1.66 7.17 8.30
N ALA A 57 -1.41 5.85 8.34
CA ALA A 57 -1.70 4.98 9.48
C ALA A 57 -0.84 5.36 10.72
N LYS A 58 0.47 5.56 10.54
CA LYS A 58 1.37 6.02 11.61
C LYS A 58 0.94 7.36 12.19
N SER A 59 0.42 8.27 11.37
CA SER A 59 -0.05 9.59 11.83
C SER A 59 -1.24 9.52 12.80
N VAL A 60 -1.93 8.38 12.86
CA VAL A 60 -3.03 8.11 13.80
C VAL A 60 -2.70 6.97 14.77
N ASN A 61 -1.42 6.64 14.92
CA ASN A 61 -0.90 5.60 15.82
C ASN A 61 -1.48 4.20 15.55
N VAL A 62 -1.61 3.86 14.27
CA VAL A 62 -2.09 2.55 13.80
C VAL A 62 -1.02 1.92 12.91
N ASN A 63 -0.88 0.60 13.03
CA ASN A 63 -0.02 -0.19 12.15
C ASN A 63 -0.86 -0.92 11.10
N ILE A 64 -0.35 -0.97 9.88
CA ILE A 64 -0.83 -1.90 8.85
C ILE A 64 -0.23 -3.26 9.20
N VAL A 65 -1.08 -4.24 9.47
CA VAL A 65 -0.66 -5.58 9.91
C VAL A 65 -0.37 -6.46 8.70
N GLU A 66 -1.22 -6.39 7.67
CA GLU A 66 -1.14 -7.24 6.49
C GLU A 66 -1.51 -6.45 5.22
N THR A 67 -1.05 -6.94 4.07
CA THR A 67 -1.40 -6.40 2.76
C THR A 67 -1.53 -7.54 1.78
N TYR A 68 -2.64 -7.55 1.03
CA TYR A 68 -2.93 -8.57 0.05
C TYR A 68 -3.11 -7.94 -1.33
N LEU A 69 -2.74 -8.70 -2.36
CA LEU A 69 -3.01 -8.33 -3.74
C LEU A 69 -4.11 -9.22 -4.29
N GLU A 70 -5.23 -8.62 -4.69
CA GLU A 70 -6.26 -9.33 -5.43
C GLU A 70 -5.95 -9.30 -6.94
N GLY A 71 -5.93 -10.48 -7.56
CA GLY A 71 -5.70 -10.64 -9.00
C GLY A 71 -4.28 -11.06 -9.35
N ARG A 72 -3.82 -10.70 -10.56
CA ARG A 72 -2.51 -11.09 -11.09
C ARG A 72 -1.65 -9.86 -11.32
N LEU A 73 -0.41 -9.90 -10.85
CA LEU A 73 0.64 -8.95 -11.19
C LEU A 73 1.60 -9.58 -12.18
N SER A 74 2.06 -8.81 -13.17
CA SER A 74 3.11 -9.30 -14.07
C SER A 74 4.42 -9.48 -13.29
N LEU A 75 5.19 -10.51 -13.64
CA LEU A 75 6.48 -10.78 -13.00
C LEU A 75 7.42 -9.55 -13.05
N ASP A 76 7.47 -8.85 -14.19
CA ASP A 76 8.24 -7.61 -14.35
C ASP A 76 7.79 -6.52 -13.36
N SER A 77 6.48 -6.35 -13.15
CA SER A 77 5.98 -5.40 -12.16
C SER A 77 6.36 -5.84 -10.75
N SER A 78 6.16 -7.11 -10.40
CA SER A 78 6.59 -7.65 -9.09
C SER A 78 8.07 -7.43 -8.80
N MET A 79 8.94 -7.66 -9.80
CA MET A 79 10.39 -7.45 -9.65
C MET A 79 10.75 -5.99 -9.46
N LYS A 80 10.03 -5.05 -10.10
CA LYS A 80 10.25 -3.61 -9.91
C LYS A 80 9.81 -3.15 -8.52
N GLU A 81 8.66 -3.63 -8.04
CA GLU A 81 8.19 -3.36 -6.68
C GLU A 81 9.17 -3.92 -5.63
N LEU A 82 9.64 -5.16 -5.82
CA LEU A 82 10.63 -5.80 -4.94
C LEU A 82 11.98 -5.06 -4.95
N SER A 83 12.46 -4.65 -6.13
CA SER A 83 13.71 -3.89 -6.25
C SER A 83 13.66 -2.57 -5.49
N HIS A 84 12.51 -1.87 -5.52
CA HIS A 84 12.31 -0.67 -4.70
C HIS A 84 12.35 -1.00 -3.22
N PHE A 85 11.59 -2.00 -2.78
CA PHE A 85 11.54 -2.41 -1.38
C PHE A 85 12.94 -2.75 -0.81
N LEU A 86 13.74 -3.51 -1.56
CA LEU A 86 15.11 -3.86 -1.17
C LEU A 86 16.05 -2.65 -1.07
N LYS A 87 15.86 -1.62 -1.91
CA LYS A 87 16.65 -0.38 -1.85
C LYS A 87 16.26 0.49 -0.65
N CYS A 88 14.97 0.59 -0.34
CA CYS A 88 14.46 1.47 0.71
C CYS A 88 14.58 0.91 2.11
N ARG A 89 14.59 -0.42 2.26
CA ARG A 89 14.73 -1.09 3.56
C ARG A 89 16.04 -1.86 3.69
N LEU A 90 17.13 -1.33 3.09
CA LEU A 90 18.50 -1.85 3.15
C LEU A 90 18.65 -2.83 4.32
N ILE A 91 18.43 -4.11 4.01
CA ILE A 91 18.79 -5.17 4.91
C ILE A 91 20.30 -5.03 4.91
N GLU A 92 20.89 -4.65 6.05
CA GLU A 92 22.31 -4.91 6.25
C GLU A 92 22.47 -6.40 6.05
N VAL A 93 22.82 -6.81 4.84
CA VAL A 93 23.27 -8.16 4.56
C VAL A 93 24.60 -8.24 5.26
N THR A 94 24.59 -8.58 6.54
CA THR A 94 25.80 -8.91 7.28
C THR A 94 26.39 -10.10 6.54
N PRO A 95 27.56 -9.97 5.89
CA PRO A 95 28.14 -11.09 5.19
C PRO A 95 28.45 -12.18 6.22
N ILE A 96 27.96 -13.39 5.99
CA ILE A 96 28.34 -14.55 6.79
C ILE A 96 29.79 -14.87 6.41
N SER A 97 30.72 -14.61 7.33
CA SER A 97 32.11 -15.05 7.30
C SER A 97 32.25 -16.50 7.73
#